data_AF-A0A3M6TBR1-F1
#
_entry.id   AF-A0A3M6TBR1-F1
#
_cell.length_a   1.000
_cell.length_b   1.000
_cell.length_c   1.000
_cell.angle_alpha   90.00
_cell.angle_beta   90.00
_cell.angle_gamma   90.00
#
_symmetry.space_group_name_H-M   'P 1'
#
loop_
_entity.id
_entity.type
_entity.pdbx_description
1 polymer ?
#
loop_
_entity_poly.entity_id
_entity_poly.type
_entity_poly.pdbx_seq_one_letter_code
_entity_poly.pdbx_strand_id
1 'polypeptide(L)'
;MLKKIQSPMESRHKLPSADDSPIAQQAKDLAKDFISYRLGNNPIPVSPTAATLRKLADQIEEQYPLLLNHLCHKLNITPATVYQTFFEIASEVFVDGVNWGRIVALYAFGGKLAMYCDQHHMKELVGSVTDWVGRYVGGLCEWIENHGGWEGLHRQFNDKGENAAWWKGVFLTTLGLGTLAAFMYSR
;
A
#
# COMPACT_ATOMS: atom_id res chain seq x y z
N MET A 1 -19.65 -28.25 52.36
CA MET A 1 -19.76 -27.00 51.60
C MET A 1 -18.43 -26.26 51.70
N LEU A 2 -17.62 -26.27 50.64
CA LEU A 2 -16.33 -25.57 50.59
C LEU A 2 -16.40 -24.54 49.47
N LYS A 3 -16.32 -23.26 49.84
CA LYS A 3 -16.25 -22.12 48.91
C LYS A 3 -14.95 -22.25 48.10
N LYS A 4 -15.06 -22.45 46.78
CA LYS A 4 -13.92 -22.24 45.87
C LYS A 4 -13.59 -20.76 45.87
N ILE A 5 -12.34 -20.46 46.20
CA ILE A 5 -11.74 -19.12 46.11
C ILE A 5 -11.66 -18.78 44.61
N GLN A 6 -12.43 -17.78 44.17
CA GLN A 6 -12.31 -17.20 42.84
C GLN A 6 -11.01 -16.38 42.79
N SER A 7 -10.10 -16.72 41.88
CA SER A 7 -8.84 -16.00 41.68
C SER A 7 -9.09 -14.73 40.84
N PRO A 8 -8.59 -13.53 41.23
CA PRO A 8 -8.86 -12.28 40.53
C PRO A 8 -7.78 -12.00 39.47
N MET A 9 -7.80 -12.68 38.32
CA MET A 9 -6.84 -12.39 37.22
C MET A 9 -7.38 -12.56 35.79
N GLU A 10 -8.70 -12.62 35.57
CA GLU A 10 -9.28 -12.59 34.22
C GLU A 10 -9.63 -11.16 33.74
N SER A 11 -8.70 -10.23 33.84
CA SER A 11 -8.83 -8.92 33.19
C SER A 11 -7.49 -8.41 32.68
N ARG A 12 -6.76 -9.26 31.95
CA ARG A 12 -5.75 -8.75 31.01
C ARG A 12 -6.46 -8.49 29.70
N HIS A 13 -6.79 -7.21 29.47
CA HIS A 13 -6.98 -6.69 28.13
C HIS A 13 -5.91 -7.31 27.23
N LYS A 14 -6.31 -8.18 26.30
CA LYS A 14 -5.44 -8.54 25.18
C LYS A 14 -5.16 -7.21 24.50
N LEU A 15 -3.90 -6.78 24.53
CA LEU A 15 -3.47 -5.67 23.69
C LEU A 15 -3.88 -6.03 22.26
N PRO A 16 -4.60 -5.17 21.52
CA PRO A 16 -4.97 -5.47 20.15
C PRO A 16 -3.71 -5.88 19.41
N SER A 17 -3.76 -7.01 18.71
CA SER A 17 -2.67 -7.34 17.81
C SER A 17 -2.59 -6.24 16.75
N ALA A 18 -1.42 -5.98 16.15
CA ALA A 18 -1.32 -4.97 15.08
C ALA A 18 -2.33 -5.23 13.95
N ASP A 19 -2.78 -6.48 13.77
CA ASP A 19 -3.82 -6.90 12.84
C ASP A 19 -5.24 -6.41 13.19
N ASP A 20 -5.50 -6.05 14.46
CA ASP A 20 -6.79 -5.55 14.96
C ASP A 20 -6.85 -4.00 15.03
N SER A 21 -5.79 -3.28 14.67
CA SER A 21 -5.82 -1.82 14.66
C SER A 21 -6.85 -1.33 13.62
N PRO A 22 -7.73 -0.37 13.96
CA PRO A 22 -8.62 0.26 12.99
C PRO A 22 -7.86 0.87 11.80
N ILE A 23 -6.63 1.34 12.02
CA ILE A 23 -5.76 1.88 10.98
C ILE A 23 -5.25 0.78 10.05
N ALA A 24 -4.86 -0.37 10.62
CA ALA A 24 -4.45 -1.54 9.83
C ALA A 24 -5.63 -2.11 9.04
N GLN A 25 -6.82 -2.13 9.63
CA GLN A 25 -8.04 -2.56 8.93
C GLN A 25 -8.40 -1.59 7.79
N GLN A 26 -8.31 -0.28 8.03
CA GLN A 26 -8.52 0.72 6.99
C GLN A 26 -7.49 0.57 5.84
N ALA A 27 -6.25 0.16 6.11
CA ALA A 27 -5.27 -0.16 5.07
C ALA A 27 -5.74 -1.31 4.16
N LYS A 28 -6.28 -2.37 4.76
CA LYS A 28 -6.83 -3.53 4.02
C LYS A 28 -8.03 -3.13 3.18
N ASP A 29 -8.90 -2.26 3.69
CA ASP A 29 -10.09 -1.81 2.96
C ASP A 29 -9.73 -0.83 1.83
N LEU A 30 -8.72 0.02 2.02
CA LEU A 30 -8.14 0.85 0.95
C LEU A 30 -7.51 0.00 -0.16
N ALA A 31 -6.83 -1.11 0.17
CA ALA A 31 -6.26 -2.01 -0.83
C ALA A 31 -7.35 -2.64 -1.72
N LYS A 32 -8.43 -3.13 -1.10
CA LYS A 32 -9.59 -3.69 -1.82
C LYS A 32 -10.24 -2.66 -2.73
N ASP A 33 -10.50 -1.46 -2.21
CA ASP A 33 -11.08 -0.35 -2.96
C ASP A 33 -10.22 0.01 -4.17
N PHE A 34 -8.93 0.25 -3.93
CA PHE A 34 -7.99 0.72 -4.95
C PHE A 34 -7.75 -0.32 -6.05
N ILE A 35 -7.55 -1.59 -5.69
CA ILE A 35 -7.33 -2.65 -6.69
C ILE A 35 -8.61 -2.93 -7.47
N SER A 36 -9.78 -2.92 -6.81
CA SER A 36 -11.05 -3.03 -7.52
C SER A 36 -11.21 -1.90 -8.55
N TYR A 37 -10.89 -0.67 -8.16
CA TYR A 37 -10.86 0.48 -9.07
C TYR A 37 -9.90 0.26 -10.27
N ARG A 38 -8.67 -0.21 -10.02
CA ARG A 38 -7.66 -0.47 -11.06
C ARG A 38 -8.06 -1.55 -12.07
N LEU A 39 -8.86 -2.53 -11.63
CA LEU A 39 -9.37 -3.58 -12.51
C LEU A 39 -10.57 -3.14 -13.36
N GLY A 40 -10.91 -1.85 -13.35
CA GLY A 40 -12.01 -1.29 -14.14
C GLY A 40 -13.40 -1.50 -13.52
N ASN A 41 -13.47 -2.06 -12.31
CA ASN A 41 -14.68 -1.95 -11.52
C ASN A 41 -14.80 -0.48 -11.10
N ASN A 42 -15.98 0.12 -11.18
CA ASN A 42 -16.21 1.52 -10.78
C ASN A 42 -16.94 1.60 -9.42
N PRO A 43 -16.37 1.08 -8.31
CA PRO A 43 -16.99 1.29 -7.01
C PRO A 43 -16.85 2.75 -6.61
N ILE A 44 -17.92 3.30 -6.02
CA ILE A 44 -17.87 4.56 -5.27
C ILE A 44 -16.73 4.41 -4.23
N PRO A 45 -15.78 5.36 -4.14
CA PRO A 45 -14.71 5.28 -3.16
C PRO A 45 -15.25 5.04 -1.74
N VAL A 46 -14.72 4.05 -1.05
CA VAL A 46 -15.19 3.67 0.30
C VAL A 46 -14.94 4.74 1.36
N SER A 47 -14.07 5.71 1.08
CA SER A 47 -13.78 6.85 1.95
C SER A 47 -13.15 8.02 1.17
N PRO A 48 -13.08 9.24 1.74
CA PRO A 48 -12.31 10.34 1.17
C PRO A 48 -10.83 9.99 0.97
N THR A 49 -10.24 9.25 1.92
CA THR A 49 -8.86 8.74 1.80
C THR A 49 -8.71 7.85 0.57
N ALA A 50 -9.68 6.98 0.28
CA ALA A 50 -9.68 6.14 -0.91
C ALA A 50 -9.71 6.98 -2.20
N ALA A 51 -10.55 8.01 -2.25
CA ALA A 51 -10.61 8.94 -3.38
C ALA A 51 -9.27 9.68 -3.58
N THR A 52 -8.64 10.15 -2.50
CA THR A 52 -7.32 10.78 -2.55
C THR A 52 -6.25 9.80 -3.03
N LEU A 53 -6.24 8.56 -2.53
CA LEU A 53 -5.30 7.53 -2.94
C LEU A 53 -5.41 7.24 -4.45
N ARG A 54 -6.63 7.06 -4.97
CA ARG A 54 -6.89 6.89 -6.40
C ARG A 54 -6.32 8.04 -7.21
N LYS A 55 -6.70 9.28 -6.86
CA LYS A 55 -6.23 10.50 -7.52
C LYS A 55 -4.70 10.60 -7.55
N LEU A 56 -4.04 10.36 -6.42
CA LEU A 56 -2.57 10.45 -6.34
C LEU A 56 -1.88 9.37 -7.18
N ALA A 57 -2.39 8.14 -7.14
CA ALA A 57 -1.82 7.06 -7.93
C ALA A 57 -2.04 7.27 -9.44
N ASP A 58 -3.17 7.83 -9.86
CA ASP A 58 -3.41 8.21 -11.26
C ASP A 58 -2.43 9.28 -11.72
N GLN A 59 -2.19 10.29 -10.88
CA GLN A 59 -1.18 11.31 -11.16
C GLN A 59 0.23 10.72 -11.30
N ILE A 60 0.61 9.74 -10.47
CA ILE A 60 1.90 9.04 -10.62
C ILE A 60 1.97 8.31 -11.96
N GLU A 61 0.91 7.62 -12.35
CA GLU A 61 0.84 6.87 -13.61
C GLU A 61 0.90 7.77 -14.84
N GLU A 62 0.20 8.91 -14.82
CA GLU A 62 0.23 9.90 -15.89
C GLU A 62 1.64 10.50 -16.08
N GLN A 63 2.40 10.64 -15.00
CA GLN A 63 3.72 11.27 -15.01
C GLN A 63 4.85 10.29 -15.32
N TYR A 64 4.68 9.02 -14.93
CA TYR A 64 5.68 7.97 -15.15
C TYR A 64 5.09 6.72 -15.83
N PRO A 65 4.42 6.85 -16.99
CA PRO A 65 3.72 5.75 -17.64
C PRO A 65 4.64 4.59 -18.02
N LEU A 66 5.91 4.90 -18.31
CA LEU A 66 6.92 3.90 -18.68
C LEU A 66 7.45 3.13 -17.48
N LEU A 67 7.53 3.72 -16.29
CA LEU A 67 8.17 3.12 -15.13
C LEU A 67 7.37 1.91 -14.61
N LEU A 68 6.07 2.11 -14.41
CA LEU A 68 5.18 1.07 -13.88
C LEU A 68 4.93 -0.05 -14.90
N ASN A 69 4.84 0.27 -16.19
CA ASN A 69 4.71 -0.72 -17.25
C ASN A 69 5.99 -1.53 -17.47
N HIS A 70 7.17 -0.91 -17.30
CA HIS A 70 8.44 -1.64 -17.36
C HIS A 70 8.66 -2.56 -16.17
N LEU A 71 8.21 -2.18 -14.97
CA LEU A 71 8.37 -3.01 -13.78
C LEU A 71 7.75 -4.39 -14.00
N CYS A 72 6.49 -4.47 -14.42
CA CYS A 72 5.82 -5.77 -14.56
C CYS A 72 6.46 -6.65 -15.66
N HIS A 73 6.93 -6.05 -16.76
CA HIS A 73 7.58 -6.80 -17.85
C HIS A 73 9.00 -7.26 -17.50
N LYS A 74 9.80 -6.43 -16.81
CA LYS A 74 11.18 -6.79 -16.44
C LYS A 74 11.26 -7.81 -15.31
N LEU A 75 10.28 -7.82 -14.41
CA LEU A 75 10.34 -8.64 -13.19
C LEU A 75 10.02 -10.13 -13.42
N ASN A 76 9.77 -10.56 -14.65
CA ASN A 76 9.41 -11.94 -15.00
C ASN A 76 8.37 -12.53 -14.03
N ILE A 77 7.24 -11.82 -13.90
CA ILE A 77 6.18 -12.18 -12.96
C ILE A 77 5.53 -13.49 -13.43
N THR A 78 5.60 -14.50 -12.57
CA THR A 78 4.95 -15.80 -12.73
C THR A 78 4.19 -16.15 -11.46
N PRO A 79 3.29 -17.15 -11.46
CA PRO A 79 2.61 -17.57 -10.24
C PRO A 79 3.55 -17.97 -9.10
N ALA A 80 4.74 -18.49 -9.43
CA ALA A 80 5.74 -18.89 -8.46
C ALA A 80 6.57 -17.72 -7.90
N THR A 81 6.69 -16.62 -8.65
CA THR A 81 7.59 -15.49 -8.29
C THR A 81 6.83 -14.28 -7.78
N VAL A 82 5.53 -14.14 -8.05
CA VAL A 82 4.75 -12.91 -7.78
C VAL A 82 4.81 -12.45 -6.32
N TYR A 83 4.75 -13.38 -5.36
CA TYR A 83 4.83 -13.04 -3.93
C TYR A 83 6.20 -12.52 -3.55
N GLN A 84 7.25 -13.25 -3.97
CA GLN A 84 8.63 -12.88 -3.69
C GLN A 84 8.96 -11.51 -4.28
N THR A 85 8.57 -11.28 -5.54
CA THR A 85 8.76 -10.00 -6.20
C THR A 85 8.03 -8.87 -5.48
N PHE A 86 6.77 -9.09 -5.05
CA PHE A 86 6.04 -8.09 -4.28
C PHE A 86 6.79 -7.73 -2.98
N PHE A 87 7.22 -8.75 -2.23
CA PHE A 87 7.87 -8.55 -0.94
C PHE A 87 9.23 -7.86 -1.06
N GLU A 88 10.04 -8.23 -2.06
CA GLU A 88 11.33 -7.59 -2.32
C GLU A 88 11.16 -6.11 -2.65
N ILE A 89 10.22 -5.77 -3.52
CA ILE A 89 9.93 -4.38 -3.88
C ILE A 89 9.39 -3.60 -2.69
N ALA A 90 8.45 -4.17 -1.94
CA ALA A 90 7.92 -3.54 -0.75
C ALA A 90 9.04 -3.26 0.28
N SER A 91 9.91 -4.23 0.52
CA SER A 91 11.04 -4.08 1.44
C SER A 91 11.98 -2.96 1.00
N GLU A 92 12.33 -2.92 -0.30
CA GLU A 92 13.20 -1.90 -0.87
C GLU A 92 12.58 -0.49 -0.79
N VAL A 93 11.28 -0.37 -1.08
CA VAL A 93 10.58 0.93 -1.03
C VAL A 93 10.66 1.56 0.36
N PHE A 94 10.68 0.76 1.42
CA PHE A 94 10.65 1.24 2.81
C PHE A 94 11.99 1.11 3.55
N VAL A 95 13.07 0.68 2.88
CA VAL A 95 14.38 0.43 3.52
C VAL A 95 14.92 1.66 4.24
N ASP A 96 14.81 2.84 3.63
CA ASP A 96 15.28 4.11 4.22
C ASP A 96 14.19 4.85 5.05
N GLY A 97 13.08 4.18 5.35
CA GLY A 97 11.99 4.73 6.17
C GLY A 97 10.64 4.89 5.46
N VAL A 98 9.66 5.37 6.22
CA VAL A 98 8.25 5.44 5.81
C VAL A 98 7.84 6.90 5.60
N ASN A 99 7.12 7.14 4.51
CA ASN A 99 6.40 8.39 4.28
C ASN A 99 5.16 8.13 3.41
N TRP A 100 4.25 9.09 3.38
CA TRP A 100 3.00 8.97 2.62
C TRP A 100 3.20 8.74 1.12
N GLY A 101 4.25 9.32 0.51
CA GLY A 101 4.57 9.10 -0.90
C GLY A 101 4.96 7.65 -1.20
N ARG A 102 5.75 7.03 -0.32
CA ARG A 102 6.13 5.60 -0.40
C ARG A 102 4.93 4.67 -0.19
N ILE A 103 4.03 5.01 0.74
CA ILE A 103 2.77 4.27 0.95
C ILE A 103 1.92 4.30 -0.32
N VAL A 104 1.71 5.48 -0.91
CA VAL A 104 0.96 5.63 -2.18
C VAL A 104 1.64 4.84 -3.31
N ALA A 105 2.97 4.87 -3.40
CA ALA A 105 3.72 4.13 -4.41
C ALA A 105 3.54 2.61 -4.28
N LEU A 106 3.53 2.06 -3.07
CA LEU A 106 3.27 0.63 -2.86
C LEU A 106 1.85 0.23 -3.31
N TYR A 107 0.84 1.07 -3.02
CA TYR A 107 -0.51 0.84 -3.56
C TYR A 107 -0.53 0.85 -5.09
N ALA A 108 0.09 1.86 -5.71
CA ALA A 108 0.17 1.97 -7.17
C ALA A 108 0.85 0.74 -7.80
N PHE A 109 1.97 0.29 -7.23
CA PHE A 109 2.64 -0.93 -7.65
C PHE A 109 1.75 -2.17 -7.50
N GLY A 110 1.10 -2.34 -6.34
CA GLY A 110 0.16 -3.44 -6.10
C GLY A 110 -1.01 -3.45 -7.07
N GLY A 111 -1.55 -2.27 -7.42
CA GLY A 111 -2.57 -2.10 -8.44
C GLY A 111 -2.12 -2.58 -9.81
N LYS A 112 -0.90 -2.20 -10.24
CA LYS A 112 -0.32 -2.67 -11.50
C LYS A 112 -0.04 -4.16 -11.51
N LEU A 113 0.45 -4.71 -10.39
CA LEU A 113 0.70 -6.13 -10.24
C LEU A 113 -0.61 -6.94 -10.32
N ALA A 114 -1.69 -6.43 -9.72
CA ALA A 114 -3.02 -7.05 -9.82
C ALA A 114 -3.57 -6.99 -11.25
N MET A 115 -3.46 -5.85 -11.95
CA MET A 115 -3.83 -5.74 -13.37
C MET A 115 -3.04 -6.73 -14.24
N TYR A 116 -1.73 -6.86 -14.00
CA TYR A 116 -0.89 -7.83 -14.70
C TYR A 116 -1.39 -9.27 -14.46
N CYS A 117 -1.71 -9.62 -13.21
CA CYS A 117 -2.24 -10.95 -12.89
C CYS A 117 -3.57 -11.23 -13.63
N ASP A 118 -4.46 -10.25 -13.69
CA ASP A 118 -5.76 -10.38 -14.40
C ASP A 118 -5.56 -10.55 -15.92
N GLN A 119 -4.57 -9.88 -16.51
CA GLN A 119 -4.28 -9.93 -17.94
C GLN A 119 -3.50 -11.18 -18.39
N HIS A 120 -2.79 -11.85 -17.47
CA HIS A 120 -1.83 -12.92 -17.79
C HIS A 120 -2.24 -14.31 -17.26
N HIS A 121 -3.54 -14.61 -17.18
CA HIS A 121 -4.09 -15.91 -16.72
C HIS A 121 -3.73 -16.27 -15.27
N MET A 122 -3.55 -15.27 -14.39
CA MET A 122 -3.23 -15.43 -12.97
C MET A 122 -4.29 -14.77 -12.08
N LYS A 123 -5.56 -14.79 -12.50
CA LYS A 123 -6.64 -14.04 -11.86
C LYS A 123 -6.87 -14.44 -10.40
N GLU A 124 -6.58 -15.68 -10.05
CA GLU A 124 -6.60 -16.21 -8.68
C GLU A 124 -5.62 -15.51 -7.74
N LEU A 125 -4.55 -14.90 -8.29
CA LEU A 125 -3.54 -14.17 -7.51
C LEU A 125 -3.95 -12.73 -7.20
N VAL A 126 -4.95 -12.18 -7.89
CA VAL A 126 -5.45 -10.80 -7.65
C VAL A 126 -5.89 -10.61 -6.20
N GLY A 127 -6.62 -11.58 -5.64
CA GLY A 127 -7.02 -11.54 -4.23
C GLY A 127 -5.83 -11.60 -3.29
N SER A 128 -4.81 -12.39 -3.63
CA SER A 128 -3.58 -12.50 -2.85
C SER A 128 -2.77 -11.20 -2.88
N VAL A 129 -2.60 -10.58 -4.06
CA VAL A 129 -1.95 -9.26 -4.19
C VAL A 129 -2.67 -8.21 -3.35
N THR A 130 -4.01 -8.22 -3.37
CA THR A 130 -4.82 -7.31 -2.55
C THR A 130 -4.56 -7.51 -1.06
N ASP A 131 -4.51 -8.75 -0.59
CA ASP A 131 -4.22 -9.08 0.80
C ASP A 131 -2.79 -8.68 1.18
N TRP A 132 -1.80 -8.92 0.32
CA TRP A 132 -0.41 -8.57 0.60
C TRP A 132 -0.20 -7.06 0.72
N VAL A 133 -0.78 -6.27 -0.18
CA VAL A 133 -0.73 -4.79 -0.09
C VAL A 133 -1.38 -4.32 1.21
N GLY A 134 -2.59 -4.81 1.50
CA GLY A 134 -3.32 -4.43 2.70
C GLY A 134 -2.59 -4.79 3.99
N ARG A 135 -2.02 -6.00 4.08
CA ARG A 135 -1.25 -6.44 5.25
C ARG A 135 0.08 -5.72 5.41
N TYR A 136 0.83 -5.54 4.31
CA TYR A 136 2.12 -4.86 4.39
C TYR A 136 1.95 -3.43 4.89
N VAL A 137 1.00 -2.68 4.31
CA VAL A 137 0.70 -1.31 4.74
C VAL A 137 0.03 -1.30 6.12
N GLY A 138 -0.80 -2.31 6.44
CA GLY A 138 -1.35 -2.48 7.77
C GLY A 138 -0.28 -2.67 8.85
N GLY A 139 0.84 -3.30 8.53
CA GLY A 139 2.01 -3.39 9.40
C GLY A 139 2.71 -2.06 9.68
N LEU A 140 2.40 -1.00 8.90
CA LEU A 140 2.89 0.36 9.12
C LEU A 140 1.94 1.18 10.02
N CYS A 141 0.97 0.54 10.69
CA CYS A 141 -0.08 1.23 11.45
C CYS A 141 0.46 2.19 12.52
N GLU A 142 1.52 1.84 13.23
CA GLU A 142 2.13 2.71 14.24
C GLU A 142 2.67 4.01 13.61
N TRP A 143 3.34 3.92 12.45
CA TRP A 143 3.80 5.09 11.73
C TRP A 143 2.60 5.94 11.27
N ILE A 144 1.58 5.30 10.70
CA ILE A 144 0.37 5.98 10.21
C ILE A 144 -0.35 6.71 11.35
N GLU A 145 -0.52 6.07 12.50
CA GLU A 145 -1.11 6.65 13.71
C GLU A 145 -0.32 7.88 14.17
N ASN A 146 1.01 7.76 14.25
CA ASN A 146 1.91 8.85 14.64
C ASN A 146 1.91 10.04 13.64
N HIS A 147 1.43 9.82 12.41
CA HIS A 147 1.32 10.85 11.37
C HIS A 147 -0.12 11.34 11.15
N GLY A 148 -0.97 11.19 12.18
CA GLY A 148 -2.32 11.73 12.21
C GLY A 148 -3.36 10.82 11.55
N GLY A 149 -3.08 9.52 11.47
CA GLY A 149 -3.93 8.51 10.85
C GLY A 149 -4.01 8.67 9.33
N TRP A 150 -4.95 7.95 8.71
CA TRP A 150 -5.20 8.04 7.27
C TRP A 150 -5.63 9.45 6.80
N GLU A 151 -6.22 10.26 7.69
CA GLU A 151 -6.50 11.68 7.43
C GLU A 151 -5.22 12.52 7.28
N GLY A 152 -4.07 12.05 7.79
CA GLY A 152 -2.76 12.65 7.56
C GLY A 152 -2.35 12.61 6.08
N LEU A 153 -2.72 11.55 5.35
CA LEU A 153 -2.55 11.47 3.90
C LEU A 153 -3.32 12.61 3.23
N HIS A 154 -4.61 12.73 3.54
CA HIS A 154 -5.46 13.76 2.97
C HIS A 154 -4.92 15.16 3.27
N ARG A 155 -4.56 15.46 4.51
CA ARG A 155 -3.97 16.76 4.90
C ARG A 155 -2.69 17.06 4.15
N GLN A 156 -1.75 16.11 4.06
CA GLN A 156 -0.49 16.34 3.37
C GLN A 156 -0.67 16.67 1.88
N PHE A 157 -1.69 16.12 1.24
CA PHE A 157 -1.91 16.28 -0.20
C PHE A 157 -2.96 17.35 -0.56
N ASN A 158 -3.89 17.72 0.34
CA ASN A 158 -4.80 18.84 0.16
C ASN A 158 -4.18 20.19 0.54
N ASP A 159 -3.42 20.27 1.64
CA ASP A 159 -2.80 21.55 2.08
C ASP A 159 -1.73 22.03 1.11
N LYS A 160 -1.19 21.12 0.30
CA LYS A 160 -0.18 21.43 -0.72
C LYS A 160 -0.79 21.55 -2.12
N GLY A 161 -2.04 22.02 -2.19
CA GLY A 161 -2.81 22.20 -3.41
C GLY A 161 -2.02 22.72 -4.62
N GLU A 162 -2.33 22.12 -5.78
CA GLU A 162 -2.18 22.64 -7.14
C GLU A 162 -0.79 22.87 -7.74
N ASN A 163 0.30 22.93 -6.97
CA ASN A 163 1.61 23.12 -7.59
C ASN A 163 2.22 21.79 -8.04
N ALA A 164 2.01 21.46 -9.32
CA ALA A 164 2.63 20.35 -10.05
C ALA A 164 4.14 20.14 -9.74
N ALA A 165 4.85 21.21 -9.37
CA ALA A 165 6.29 21.21 -9.13
C ALA A 165 6.73 20.64 -7.77
N TRP A 166 5.95 20.78 -6.69
CA TRP A 166 6.43 20.36 -5.36
C TRP A 166 6.38 18.83 -5.20
N TRP A 167 5.32 18.17 -5.70
CA TRP A 167 5.24 16.72 -5.66
C TRP A 167 6.18 16.09 -6.69
N LYS A 168 6.51 16.77 -7.80
CA LYS A 168 7.62 16.35 -8.67
C LYS A 168 8.93 16.26 -7.89
N GLY A 169 9.22 17.25 -7.03
CA GLY A 169 10.36 17.20 -6.11
C GLY A 169 10.27 16.03 -5.12
N VAL A 170 9.14 15.86 -4.44
CA VAL A 170 8.93 14.79 -3.45
C VAL A 170 8.99 13.39 -4.08
N PHE A 171 8.39 13.16 -5.25
CA PHE A 171 8.50 11.86 -5.90
C PHE A 171 9.89 11.62 -6.53
N LEU A 172 10.59 12.65 -6.99
CA LEU A 172 11.98 12.53 -7.46
C LEU A 172 12.99 12.26 -6.33
N THR A 173 12.80 12.85 -5.14
CA THR A 173 13.76 12.72 -4.03
C THR A 173 13.39 11.64 -3.01
N THR A 174 12.10 11.36 -2.81
CA THR A 174 11.64 10.52 -1.69
C THR A 174 11.30 9.09 -2.08
N LEU A 175 11.09 8.79 -3.37
CA LEU A 175 10.75 7.43 -3.79
C LEU A 175 11.90 6.43 -3.68
N GLY A 176 13.16 6.84 -3.51
CA GLY A 176 14.22 5.89 -3.86
C GLY A 176 14.02 5.40 -5.30
N LEU A 177 13.56 6.27 -6.21
CA LEU A 177 13.63 5.97 -7.63
C LEU A 177 15.09 5.77 -8.04
N GLY A 178 16.06 6.30 -7.28
CA GLY A 178 17.46 5.90 -7.40
C GLY A 178 17.65 4.40 -7.18
N THR A 179 17.10 3.82 -6.11
CA THR A 179 17.22 2.39 -5.78
C THR A 179 16.32 1.50 -6.62
N LEU A 180 15.05 1.87 -6.88
CA LEU A 180 14.18 1.10 -7.77
C LEU A 180 14.63 1.21 -9.24
N ALA A 181 15.05 2.40 -9.72
CA ALA A 181 15.62 2.52 -11.06
C ALA A 181 17.01 1.89 -11.16
N ALA A 182 17.85 1.98 -10.11
CA ALA A 182 19.11 1.24 -10.07
C ALA A 182 18.86 -0.27 -10.07
N PHE A 183 17.90 -0.78 -9.30
CA PHE A 183 17.46 -2.17 -9.32
C PHE A 183 16.93 -2.59 -10.70
N MET A 184 16.18 -1.71 -11.37
CA MET A 184 15.73 -1.90 -12.77
C MET A 184 16.86 -1.80 -13.81
N TYR A 185 18.01 -1.21 -13.47
CA TYR A 185 19.19 -1.07 -14.33
C TYR A 185 20.29 -2.10 -14.01
N SER A 186 20.31 -2.67 -12.81
CA SER A 186 21.36 -3.56 -12.30
C SER A 186 21.05 -5.05 -12.47
N ARG A 187 20.02 -5.40 -13.24
CA ARG A 187 19.68 -6.80 -13.54
C ARG A 187 19.18 -6.99 -14.97
#